data_AF-A0A0B6ZCJ7-F1
#
_entry.id   AF-A0A0B6ZCJ7-F1
#
_cell.length_a   1.000
_cell.length_b   1.000
_cell.length_c   1.000
_cell.angle_alpha   90.00
_cell.angle_beta   90.00
_cell.angle_gamma   90.00
#
_symmetry.space_group_name_H-M   'P 1'
#
loop_
_entity.id
_entity.type
_entity.pdbx_description
1 polymer ?
#
loop_
_entity_poly.entity_id
_entity_poly.type
_entity_poly.pdbx_seq_one_letter_code
_entity_poly.pdbx_strand_id
1 'polypeptide(L)' 'MSSGKTVVVMLQSLAGTGQKIFRQRPKIGDKLEFLYYDQFVRQTVLFREVKKMKTLRSKSK' A
#
# COMPACT_ATOMS: atom_id res chain seq x y z
N MET A 1 10.18 -22.62 5.08
CA MET A 1 9.97 -21.41 4.25
C MET A 1 8.48 -21.24 3.99
N SER A 2 7.70 -20.65 4.91
CA SER A 2 6.24 -20.57 4.74
C SER A 2 5.92 -19.68 3.54
N SER A 3 5.13 -20.16 2.58
CA SER A 3 4.66 -19.37 1.44
C SER A 3 4.01 -18.07 1.95
N GLY A 4 4.71 -16.95 1.78
CA GLY A 4 4.31 -15.67 2.32
C GLY A 4 2.99 -15.24 1.70
N LYS A 5 1.92 -15.18 2.50
CA LYS A 5 0.64 -14.63 2.03
C LYS A 5 0.86 -13.15 1.71
N THR A 6 0.55 -12.72 0.50
CA THR A 6 0.61 -11.30 0.11
C THR A 6 -0.73 -10.62 0.42
N VAL A 7 -0.70 -9.37 0.86
CA VAL A 7 -1.89 -8.55 1.06
C VAL A 7 -1.85 -7.33 0.15
N VAL A 8 -3.02 -6.91 -0.33
CA VAL A 8 -3.21 -5.61 -0.96
C VAL A 8 -3.59 -4.62 0.14
N VAL A 9 -2.88 -3.49 0.17
CA VAL A 9 -3.08 -2.40 1.11
C VAL A 9 -3.37 -1.11 0.36
N MET A 10 -4.15 -0.24 0.98
CA MET A 10 -4.41 1.12 0.54
C MET A 10 -3.49 2.05 1.33
N LEU A 11 -2.78 2.90 0.60
CA LEU A 11 -2.04 4.02 1.15
C LEU A 11 -2.74 5.32 0.80
N GLN A 12 -2.57 6.32 1.65
CA GLN A 12 -3.11 7.66 1.46
C GLN A 12 -1.99 8.68 1.56
N SER A 13 -2.10 9.73 0.73
CA SER A 13 -1.22 10.90 0.77
C SER A 13 -1.27 11.58 2.13
N LEU A 14 -0.11 11.89 2.70
CA LEU A 14 -0.01 12.68 3.93
C LEU A 14 -0.19 14.19 3.69
N ALA A 15 -0.31 14.63 2.44
CA ALA A 15 -0.63 16.03 2.14
C ALA A 15 -2.09 16.42 2.43
N GLY A 16 -2.91 15.48 2.93
CA GLY A 16 -4.31 15.74 3.29
C GLY A 16 -5.28 15.82 2.10
N THR A 17 -4.82 15.50 0.89
CA THR A 17 -5.60 15.60 -0.36
C THR A 17 -6.63 14.48 -0.54
N GLY A 18 -6.49 13.39 0.23
CA GLY A 18 -7.31 12.20 0.09
C GLY A 18 -6.93 11.30 -1.09
N GLN A 19 -5.87 11.62 -1.85
CA GLN A 19 -5.36 10.73 -2.90
C GLN A 19 -4.94 9.39 -2.31
N LYS A 20 -5.41 8.30 -2.93
CA LYS A 20 -5.19 6.93 -2.48
C LYS A 20 -4.53 6.11 -3.57
N ILE A 21 -3.67 5.19 -3.16
CA ILE A 21 -3.01 4.24 -4.04
C ILE A 21 -3.04 2.85 -3.42
N PHE A 22 -2.95 1.82 -4.26
CA PHE A 22 -2.94 0.43 -3.81
C PHE A 22 -1.59 -0.21 -4.10
N ARG A 23 -1.08 -0.97 -3.13
CA ARG A 23 0.17 -1.73 -3.24
C ARG A 23 0.02 -3.10 -2.59
N GLN A 24 0.95 -3.98 -2.95
CA GLN A 24 1.06 -5.30 -2.34
C GLN A 24 2.21 -5.30 -1.34
N ARG A 25 2.05 -6.01 -0.23
CA ARG A 25 3.15 -6.31 0.71
C ARG A 25 3.01 -7.72 1.29
N PRO A 26 4.09 -8.30 1.83
CA PRO A 26 3.98 -9.48 2.68
C PRO A 26 2.98 -9.25 3.83
N LYS A 27 2.17 -10.27 4.15
CA LYS A 27 1.18 -10.20 5.26
C LYS A 27 1.87 -9.95 6.60
N ILE A 28 3.01 -10.60 6.80
CA ILE A 28 3.88 -10.46 7.98
C ILE A 28 5.02 -9.53 7.55
N GLY A 29 5.05 -8.33 8.14
CA GLY A 29 5.97 -7.26 7.79
C GLY A 29 5.39 -5.90 8.19
N ASP A 30 6.22 -4.88 8.11
CA ASP A 30 5.85 -3.51 8.48
C ASP A 30 4.82 -2.89 7.53
N LYS A 31 4.16 -1.84 8.00
CA LYS A 31 3.28 -1.01 7.19
C LYS A 31 4.08 -0.31 6.10
N LEU A 32 3.50 -0.17 4.91
CA LEU A 32 4.18 0.54 3.82
C LEU A 32 4.17 2.05 4.03
N GLU A 33 5.32 2.66 3.80
CA GLU A 33 5.52 4.10 3.66
C GLU A 33 6.45 4.35 2.47
N PHE A 34 6.06 5.21 1.53
CA PHE A 34 6.91 5.57 0.40
C PHE A 34 6.54 6.92 -0.21
N LEU A 35 7.50 7.51 -0.91
CA LEU A 35 7.34 8.75 -1.65
C LEU A 35 6.63 8.48 -2.98
N TYR A 36 5.56 9.23 -3.26
CA TYR A 36 4.83 9.16 -4.53
C TYR A 36 4.27 10.52 -4.92
N TYR A 37 4.06 10.74 -6.22
CA TYR A 37 3.51 11.98 -6.73
C TYR A 37 2.02 12.12 -6.38
N ASP A 38 1.69 13.21 -5.70
CA ASP A 38 0.31 13.61 -5.45
C ASP A 38 -0.11 14.68 -6.47
N GLN A 39 -1.15 14.37 -7.24
CA GLN A 39 -1.61 15.20 -8.36
C GLN A 39 -2.28 16.51 -7.91
N PHE A 40 -2.79 16.55 -6.68
CA PHE A 40 -3.51 17.71 -6.15
C PHE A 40 -2.54 18.77 -5.63
N VAL A 41 -1.44 18.35 -5.01
CA VAL A 41 -0.35 19.26 -4.59
C VAL A 41 0.77 19.39 -5.63
N ARG A 42 0.73 18.55 -6.69
CA ARG A 42 1.69 18.54 -7.81
C ARG A 42 3.15 18.37 -7.37
N GLN A 43 3.36 17.53 -6.36
CA GLN A 43 4.68 17.25 -5.81
C GLN A 43 4.74 15.82 -5.26
N THR A 44 5.96 15.33 -5.08
CA THR A 44 6.21 14.05 -4.42
C THR A 44 6.03 14.20 -2.91
N VAL A 45 5.15 13.41 -2.33
CA VAL A 45 4.85 13.42 -0.89
C VAL A 45 4.88 12.01 -0.32
N LEU A 46 4.93 11.92 1.00
CA LEU A 46 4.87 10.63 1.69
C LEU A 46 3.44 10.07 1.64
N PHE A 47 3.32 8.81 1.24
CA PHE A 47 2.10 8.01 1.34
C PHE A 47 2.28 6.97 2.43
N ARG A 48 1.26 6.78 3.27
CA ARG A 48 1.27 5.83 4.38
C ARG A 48 0.12 4.83 4.27
N GLU A 49 0.38 3.57 4.62
CA GLU A 49 -0.65 2.54 4.72
C GLU A 49 -1.73 2.92 5.75
N VAL A 50 -2.97 3.02 5.26
CA VAL A 50 -4.14 3.34 6.08
C VAL A 50 -5.03 2.12 6.30
N LYS A 51 -5.12 1.21 5.32
CA LYS A 51 -6.05 0.07 5.38
C LYS A 51 -5.57 -1.13 4.59
N LYS A 52 -5.69 -2.32 5.17
CA LYS A 52 -5.61 -3.59 4.44
C LYS A 52 -6.91 -3.84 3.66
N MET A 53 -6.79 -4.11 2.36
CA MET A 53 -7.93 -4.33 1.48
C MET A 53 -8.29 -5.80 1.31
N LYS A 54 -7.32 -6.64 0.92
CA LYS A 54 -7.56 -8.08 0.72
C LYS A 54 -6.29 -8.90 0.89
N THR A 55 -6.44 -10.20 1.13
CA THR A 55 -5.33 -11.16 1.12
C THR A 55 -5.35 -11.88 -0.22
N LEU A 56 -4.22 -11.89 -0.92
CA LEU A 56 -4.04 -12.66 -2.14
C LEU A 56 -3.75 -14.11 -1.75
N ARG A 57 -4.49 -15.05 -2.35
CA ARG A 57 -4.18 -16.48 -2.26
C ARG A 57 -3.35 -16.84 -3.50
N SER A 58 -2.27 -17.59 -3.33
CA SER A 58 -1.62 -18.21 -4.49
C SER A 58 -2.62 -19.20 -5.09
N LYS A 59 -2.94 -19.07 -6.39
CA LYS A 59 -3.55 -20.18 -7.09
C LYS A 59 -2.45 -21.24 -7.24
N SER A 60 -2.49 -22.31 -6.45
CA SER A 60 -1.78 -23.53 -6.83
C SER A 60 -2.44 -24.02 -8.12
N LYS A 61 -1.62 -24.18 -9.15
CA LYS A 61 -1.99 -24.85 -10.40
C LYS A 61 -1.81 -26.35 -10.22
#